data_AF-A0A520I6A7-F1
#
_entry.id   AF-A0A520I6A7-F1
#
_cell.length_a   1.000
_cell.length_b   1.000
_cell.length_c   1.000
_cell.angle_alpha   90.00
_cell.angle_beta   90.00
_cell.angle_gamma   90.00
#
_symmetry.space_group_name_H-M   'P 1'
#
loop_
_entity.id
_entity.type
_entity.pdbx_description
1 polymer ?
#
loop_
_entity_poly.entity_id
_entity_poly.type
_entity_poly.pdbx_seq_one_letter_code
_entity_poly.pdbx_strand_id
1 'polypeptide(L)' 'DHVLQCSAVGSPAKVARGIAAFVERTGVDEVMVTSAIYDHEARKRSLSITADVMQDLKIAA' A
#
# COMPACT_ATOMS: atom_id res chain seq x y z
N ASP A 1 -5.31 -19.56 -6.45
CA ASP A 1 -4.81 -18.40 -7.21
C ASP A 1 -5.17 -17.14 -6.41
N HIS A 2 -4.25 -16.60 -5.59
CA HIS A 2 -4.58 -15.60 -4.54
C HIS A 2 -3.62 -14.40 -4.49
N VAL A 3 -2.64 -14.33 -5.39
CA VAL A 3 -1.49 -13.39 -5.27
C VAL A 3 -1.93 -11.92 -5.26
N LEU A 4 -3.01 -11.57 -5.98
CA LEU A 4 -3.47 -10.18 -6.10
C LEU A 4 -4.60 -9.80 -5.13
N GLN A 5 -5.01 -10.69 -4.23
CA GLN A 5 -6.13 -10.44 -3.31
C GLN A 5 -5.87 -9.28 -2.34
N CYS A 6 -4.60 -8.97 -2.08
CA CYS A 6 -4.17 -7.88 -1.20
C CYS A 6 -3.41 -6.80 -1.98
N SER A 7 -3.97 -6.34 -3.11
CA SER A 7 -3.38 -5.28 -3.94
C SER A 7 -4.16 -3.97 -3.86
N ALA A 8 -3.46 -2.84 -3.74
CA ALA A 8 -4.03 -1.50 -3.85
C ALA A 8 -3.38 -0.78 -5.05
N VAL A 9 -4.15 -0.56 -6.14
CA VAL A 9 -3.63 -0.02 -7.40
C VAL A 9 -4.46 1.17 -7.87
N GLY A 10 -3.80 2.29 -8.15
CA GLY A 10 -4.39 3.48 -8.74
C GLY A 10 -3.77 4.78 -8.21
N SER A 11 -4.60 5.82 -8.08
CA SER A 11 -4.17 7.10 -7.51
C SER A 11 -3.82 6.97 -6.02
N PRO A 12 -3.05 7.92 -5.44
CA PRO A 12 -2.70 7.91 -4.01
C PRO A 12 -3.92 7.75 -3.09
N ALA A 13 -5.02 8.46 -3.37
CA ALA A 13 -6.26 8.35 -2.60
C ALA A 13 -6.89 6.95 -2.67
N LYS A 14 -6.75 6.25 -3.80
CA LYS A 14 -7.24 4.86 -3.93
C LYS A 14 -6.34 3.88 -3.18
N VAL A 15 -5.03 4.11 -3.22
CA VAL A 15 -4.05 3.33 -2.44
C VAL A 15 -4.32 3.47 -0.94
N ALA A 16 -4.52 4.70 -0.46
CA ALA A 16 -4.86 4.98 0.95
C ALA A 16 -6.10 4.22 1.43
N ARG A 17 -7.20 4.27 0.67
CA ARG A 17 -8.42 3.52 1.01
C ARG A 17 -8.19 2.01 1.00
N GLY A 18 -7.41 1.50 0.04
CA GLY A 18 -7.10 0.07 -0.05
C GLY A 18 -6.28 -0.42 1.14
N ILE A 19 -5.26 0.34 1.54
CA ILE A 19 -4.42 0.05 2.71
C ILE A 19 -5.24 0.12 3.99
N ALA A 20 -6.02 1.19 4.20
CA ALA A 20 -6.87 1.34 5.39
C ALA A 20 -7.86 0.17 5.53
N ALA A 21 -8.54 -0.21 4.45
CA ALA A 21 -9.46 -1.35 4.46
C ALA A 21 -8.76 -2.69 4.71
N PHE A 22 -7.51 -2.83 4.24
CA PHE A 22 -6.71 -4.02 4.53
C PHE A 22 -6.39 -4.11 6.02
N VAL A 23 -5.86 -3.03 6.60
CA VAL A 23 -5.50 -2.95 8.03
C VAL A 23 -6.72 -3.14 8.92
N GLU A 24 -7.84 -2.48 8.64
CA GLU A 24 -9.09 -2.63 9.39
C GLU A 24 -9.58 -4.07 9.40
N ARG A 25 -9.51 -4.76 8.24
CA ARG A 25 -9.97 -6.15 8.11
C ARG A 25 -9.06 -7.15 8.82
N THR A 26 -7.74 -6.91 8.85
CA THR A 26 -6.77 -7.88 9.37
C THR A 26 -6.32 -7.56 10.79
N GLY A 27 -6.48 -6.33 11.26
CA GLY A 27 -6.02 -5.87 12.57
C GLY A 27 -4.49 -5.88 12.72
N VAL A 28 -3.75 -5.76 11.62
CA VAL A 28 -2.28 -5.82 11.62
C VAL A 28 -1.67 -4.50 12.05
N ASP A 29 -0.60 -4.57 12.84
CA ASP A 29 0.21 -3.42 13.24
C ASP A 29 1.31 -3.06 12.21
N GLU A 30 1.67 -4.00 11.33
CA GLU A 30 2.67 -3.80 10.28
C GLU A 30 2.15 -4.23 8.90
N VAL A 31 2.56 -3.50 7.85
CA VAL A 31 2.26 -3.81 6.45
C VAL A 31 3.57 -3.92 5.65
N MET A 32 3.90 -5.12 5.19
CA MET A 32 4.98 -5.35 4.24
C MET A 32 4.52 -5.12 2.80
N VAL A 33 5.16 -4.18 2.08
CA VAL A 33 4.79 -3.82 0.71
C VAL A 33 5.67 -4.55 -0.31
N THR A 34 5.05 -5.20 -1.29
CA THR A 34 5.74 -5.74 -2.47
C THR A 34 5.45 -4.88 -3.69
N SER A 35 6.44 -4.71 -4.57
CA SER A 35 6.30 -3.87 -5.78
C SER A 35 6.97 -4.52 -6.98
N ALA A 36 6.24 -5.41 -7.65
CA ALA A 36 6.66 -6.07 -8.88
C ALA A 36 6.47 -5.15 -10.11
N ILE A 37 7.24 -4.06 -10.19
CA ILE A 37 7.22 -3.08 -11.29
C ILE A 37 8.55 -3.14 -12.04
N TYR A 38 8.55 -3.35 -13.35
CA TYR A 38 9.78 -3.50 -14.16
C TYR A 38 10.64 -2.23 -14.15
N ASP A 39 10.04 -1.08 -14.48
CA ASP A 39 10.76 0.20 -14.52
C ASP A 39 11.15 0.65 -13.10
N HIS A 40 12.43 0.95 -12.91
CA HIS A 40 12.97 1.24 -11.58
C HIS A 40 12.48 2.58 -11.02
N GLU A 41 12.38 3.61 -11.85
CA GLU A 41 11.94 4.94 -11.40
C GLU A 41 10.43 4.94 -11.11
N ALA A 42 9.64 4.24 -11.92
CA ALA A 42 8.23 3.99 -11.62
C ALA A 42 8.06 3.20 -10.32
N ARG A 43 8.91 2.19 -10.08
CA ARG A 43 8.92 1.42 -8.82
C ARG A 43 9.19 2.33 -7.61
N LYS A 44 10.23 3.17 -7.69
CA LYS A 44 10.56 4.15 -6.63
C LYS A 44 9.43 5.13 -6.39
N ARG A 45 8.83 5.66 -7.45
CA ARG A 45 7.67 6.56 -7.36
C ARG A 45 6.48 5.89 -6.68
N SER A 46 6.17 4.65 -7.06
CA SER A 46 5.09 3.85 -6.45
C SER A 46 5.32 3.64 -4.95
N LEU A 47 6.55 3.27 -4.57
CA LEU A 47 6.93 3.10 -3.17
C LEU A 47 6.88 4.41 -2.38
N SER A 48 7.28 5.53 -2.98
CA SER A 48 7.23 6.84 -2.33
C SER A 48 5.78 7.26 -2.04
N ILE A 49 4.88 7.11 -3.02
CA ILE A 49 3.43 7.33 -2.82
C ILE A 49 2.88 6.47 -1.69
N THR A 50 3.31 5.20 -1.63
CA THR A 50 2.86 4.28 -0.58
C THR A 50 3.37 4.71 0.80
N ALA A 51 4.63 5.15 0.89
CA ALA A 51 5.20 5.68 2.12
C ALA A 51 4.48 6.94 2.61
N ASP A 52 4.21 7.91 1.73
CA ASP A 52 3.48 9.14 2.06
C ASP A 52 2.07 8.80 2.60
N VAL A 53 1.37 7.89 1.91
CA VAL A 53 0.05 7.41 2.33
C VAL A 53 0.10 6.76 3.72
N MET A 54 1.11 5.92 4.00
CA MET A 54 1.26 5.26 5.30
C MET A 54 1.55 6.26 6.43
N GLN A 55 2.31 7.33 6.15
CA GLN A 55 2.55 8.42 7.10
C GLN A 55 1.26 9.19 7.42
N ASP A 56 0.45 9.48 6.39
CA ASP A 56 -0.82 10.20 6.54
C ASP A 56 -1.86 9.38 7.30
N LEU A 57 -1.90 8.06 7.09
CA LEU A 57 -2.88 7.17 7.72
C LEU A 57 -2.70 7.04 9.23
N LYS A 58 -1.53 7.38 9.81
CA LYS A 58 -1.18 7.19 11.22
C LYS A 58 -1.81 5.92 11.79
N ILE A 59 -1.41 4.77 11.25
CA ILE A 59 -1.78 3.48 11.84
C ILE A 59 -1.33 3.53 13.29
N ALA A 60 -2.29 3.48 14.21
CA ALA A 60 -2.01 3.51 15.63
C ALA A 60 -1.17 2.28 15.95
N ALA A 61 0.06 2.52 16.42
CA ALA A 61 0.89 1.48 17.03
C ALA A 61 0.26 1.02 18.35
#